data_AF-A0A661E559-F1
#
_entry.id   AF-A0A661E559-F1
#
_cell.length_a   1.000
_cell.length_b   1.000
_cell.length_c   1.000
_cell.angle_alpha   90.00
_cell.angle_beta   90.00
_cell.angle_gamma   90.00
#
_symmetry.space_group_name_H-M   'P 1'
#
loop_
_entity.id
_entity.type
_entity.pdbx_description
1 polymer ?
#
loop_
_entity_poly.entity_id
_entity_poly.type
_entity_poly.pdbx_seq_one_letter_code
_entity_poly.pdbx_strand_id
1 'polypeptide(L)'
;ARGKLLEQIFGDRDVITDSDQGKSFRAFWDFLMSPSRQDELSDLLDTVFTLPAITGLSPDRRLKRIHYDWLEAGEHTQRTVAQLSQQLRRYLDDQAYLENRRIMDVLHGIEAKSLALRDNQPQGTFSEIDSSAPDISLPMERPLYSPPIKPVFNDAILPGEHAALNTDILFDQVVINKDKLAGEIRKALQLRPQIMLAELIEHCPLEQGLAELLAWLSLASEDHKTLFDEIHRDTLHWTDSKGRQRSVHLPRIIFNR
;
A
#
# COMPACT_ATOMS: atom_id res chain seq x y z
N ALA A 1 5.09 5.79 -24.40
CA ALA A 1 4.84 4.37 -24.09
C ALA A 1 4.43 4.14 -22.62
N ARG A 2 5.17 4.64 -21.62
CA ARG A 2 4.87 4.43 -20.18
C ARG A 2 3.55 5.04 -19.68
N GLY A 3 3.14 6.21 -20.20
CA GLY A 3 1.85 6.82 -19.86
C GLY A 3 0.64 5.94 -20.19
N LYS A 4 0.67 5.20 -21.31
CA LYS A 4 -0.38 4.26 -21.71
C LYS A 4 -0.51 3.06 -20.76
N LEU A 5 0.59 2.65 -20.13
CA LEU A 5 0.61 1.49 -19.23
C LEU A 5 0.08 1.86 -17.84
N LEU A 6 0.39 3.08 -17.39
CA LEU A 6 -0.26 3.68 -16.22
C LEU A 6 -1.74 3.94 -16.48
N GLU A 7 -2.11 4.47 -17.65
CA GLU A 7 -3.50 4.68 -18.06
C GLU A 7 -4.29 3.36 -18.19
N GLN A 8 -3.64 2.26 -18.60
CA GLN A 8 -4.23 0.92 -18.55
C GLN A 8 -4.47 0.43 -17.12
N ILE A 9 -3.50 0.62 -16.21
CA ILE A 9 -3.60 0.18 -14.81
C ILE A 9 -4.59 1.05 -14.01
N PHE A 10 -4.67 2.35 -14.29
CA PHE A 10 -5.72 3.23 -13.75
C PHE A 10 -7.08 2.95 -14.38
N GLY A 11 -7.12 2.58 -15.67
CA GLY A 11 -8.33 2.13 -16.36
C GLY A 11 -8.89 0.83 -15.78
N ASP A 12 -8.04 -0.10 -15.34
CA ASP A 12 -8.47 -1.34 -14.67
C ASP A 12 -9.16 -1.09 -13.31
N ARG A 13 -8.93 0.07 -12.68
CA ARG A 13 -9.66 0.52 -11.48
C ARG A 13 -11.09 0.94 -11.80
N ASP A 14 -11.29 1.53 -12.97
CA ASP A 14 -12.63 1.73 -13.52
C ASP A 14 -13.22 0.38 -13.94
N VAL A 15 -12.47 -0.59 -14.45
CA VAL A 15 -13.01 -1.91 -14.85
C VAL A 15 -13.68 -2.68 -13.71
N ILE A 16 -13.13 -2.69 -12.48
CA ILE A 16 -13.81 -3.36 -11.34
C ILE A 16 -15.09 -2.62 -10.96
N THR A 17 -15.04 -1.29 -11.04
CA THR A 17 -16.14 -0.40 -10.66
C THR A 17 -17.25 -0.35 -11.71
N ASP A 18 -16.88 -0.45 -12.99
CA ASP A 18 -17.73 -0.49 -14.17
C ASP A 18 -18.13 -1.90 -14.56
N SER A 19 -17.56 -2.93 -13.93
CA SER A 19 -18.04 -4.30 -14.05
C SER A 19 -19.49 -4.37 -13.61
N ASP A 20 -20.26 -5.26 -14.22
CA ASP A 20 -21.66 -5.47 -13.86
C ASP A 20 -21.79 -5.82 -12.37
N GLN A 21 -20.84 -6.58 -11.82
CA GLN A 21 -20.80 -6.96 -10.41
C GLN A 21 -20.52 -5.75 -9.50
N GLY A 22 -19.60 -4.87 -9.87
CA GLY A 22 -19.29 -3.64 -9.14
C GLY A 22 -20.44 -2.63 -9.15
N LYS A 23 -21.10 -2.48 -10.31
CA LYS A 23 -22.31 -1.65 -10.46
C LYS A 23 -23.47 -2.18 -9.60
N SER A 24 -23.72 -3.49 -9.63
CA SER A 24 -24.74 -4.11 -8.79
C SER A 24 -24.42 -3.99 -7.30
N PHE A 25 -23.17 -4.20 -6.91
CA PHE A 25 -22.75 -4.03 -5.51
C PHE A 25 -22.90 -2.59 -5.05
N ARG A 26 -22.50 -1.61 -5.85
CA ARG A 26 -22.67 -0.18 -5.54
C ARG A 26 -24.15 0.18 -5.38
N ALA A 27 -25.00 -0.21 -6.32
CA ALA A 27 -26.43 0.07 -6.23
C ALA A 27 -27.07 -0.60 -4.99
N PHE A 28 -26.63 -1.80 -4.64
CA PHE A 28 -27.04 -2.50 -3.42
C PHE A 28 -26.54 -1.78 -2.16
N TRP A 29 -25.30 -1.29 -2.17
CA TRP A 29 -24.73 -0.54 -1.06
C TRP A 29 -25.43 0.81 -0.87
N ASP A 30 -25.71 1.54 -1.96
CA ASP A 30 -26.47 2.79 -1.93
C ASP A 30 -27.89 2.55 -1.40
N PHE A 31 -28.50 1.41 -1.73
CA PHE A 31 -29.75 0.95 -1.14
C PHE A 31 -29.63 0.72 0.37
N LEU A 32 -28.58 0.02 0.81
CA LEU A 32 -28.30 -0.21 2.23
C LEU A 32 -27.93 1.06 3.00
N MET A 33 -27.44 2.11 2.36
CA MET A 33 -27.16 3.39 3.02
C MET A 33 -28.38 4.31 3.08
N SER A 34 -29.48 3.97 2.40
CA SER A 34 -30.67 4.83 2.28
C SER A 34 -31.72 4.45 3.35
N PRO A 35 -31.93 5.29 4.38
CA PRO A 35 -32.87 4.96 5.46
C PRO A 35 -34.30 4.77 4.95
N SER A 36 -34.74 5.63 4.01
CA SER A 36 -36.09 5.54 3.44
C SER A 36 -36.35 4.22 2.69
N ARG A 37 -35.32 3.64 2.06
CA ARG A 37 -35.44 2.35 1.36
C ARG A 37 -35.38 1.17 2.32
N GLN A 38 -34.68 1.30 3.44
CA GLN A 38 -34.69 0.30 4.52
C GLN A 38 -36.05 0.23 5.21
N ASP A 39 -36.67 1.40 5.45
CA ASP A 39 -38.02 1.49 6.02
C ASP A 39 -39.04 0.83 5.08
N GLU A 40 -39.00 1.16 3.79
CA GLU A 40 -39.85 0.55 2.75
C GLU A 40 -39.68 -0.97 2.68
N LEU A 41 -38.43 -1.47 2.72
CA LEU A 41 -38.15 -2.91 2.75
C LEU A 41 -38.74 -3.58 4.00
N SER A 42 -38.66 -2.91 5.15
CA SER A 42 -39.18 -3.43 6.42
C SER A 42 -40.70 -3.56 6.38
N ASP A 43 -41.40 -2.55 5.86
CA ASP A 43 -42.85 -2.56 5.68
C ASP A 43 -43.31 -3.66 4.70
N LEU A 44 -42.57 -3.84 3.60
CA LEU A 44 -42.83 -4.89 2.62
C LEU A 44 -42.60 -6.29 3.22
N LEU A 45 -41.52 -6.48 3.97
CA LEU A 45 -41.26 -7.74 4.68
C LEU A 45 -42.35 -8.03 5.71
N ASP A 46 -42.81 -7.02 6.46
CA ASP A 46 -43.93 -7.19 7.39
C ASP A 46 -45.20 -7.62 6.65
N THR A 47 -45.51 -6.99 5.53
CA THR A 47 -46.66 -7.35 4.68
C THR A 47 -46.55 -8.78 4.15
N VAL A 48 -45.39 -9.18 3.61
CA VAL A 48 -45.14 -10.52 3.08
C VAL A 48 -45.28 -11.59 4.17
N PHE A 49 -44.75 -11.33 5.38
CA PHE A 49 -44.85 -12.26 6.50
C PHE A 49 -46.27 -12.43 7.05
N THR A 50 -47.20 -11.51 6.74
CA THR A 50 -48.62 -11.67 7.09
C THR A 50 -49.40 -12.52 6.08
N LEU A 51 -48.83 -12.84 4.92
CA LEU A 51 -49.52 -13.63 3.90
C LEU A 51 -49.73 -15.08 4.38
N PRO A 52 -50.95 -15.64 4.30
CA PRO A 52 -51.28 -16.98 4.80
C PRO A 52 -50.42 -18.10 4.22
N ALA A 53 -50.03 -17.98 2.95
CA ALA A 53 -49.16 -18.94 2.26
C ALA A 53 -47.75 -18.99 2.85
N ILE A 54 -47.29 -17.87 3.44
CA ILE A 54 -45.96 -17.73 4.03
C ILE A 54 -46.00 -18.06 5.52
N THR A 55 -47.08 -17.72 6.22
CA THR A 55 -47.24 -18.08 7.64
C THR A 55 -47.25 -19.59 7.84
N GLY A 56 -47.82 -20.35 6.89
CA GLY A 56 -47.80 -21.81 6.89
C GLY A 56 -46.41 -22.45 6.77
N LEU A 57 -45.41 -21.69 6.27
CA LEU A 57 -44.02 -22.15 6.12
C LEU A 57 -43.17 -21.93 7.38
N SER A 58 -43.72 -21.32 8.44
CA SER A 58 -43.01 -20.98 9.68
C SER A 58 -41.65 -20.28 9.45
N PRO A 59 -41.60 -19.18 8.69
CA PRO A 59 -40.36 -18.50 8.35
C PRO A 59 -39.68 -17.90 9.59
N ASP A 60 -38.34 -17.92 9.59
CA ASP A 60 -37.55 -17.32 10.67
C ASP A 60 -37.77 -15.81 10.72
N ARG A 61 -38.16 -15.31 11.89
CA ARG A 61 -38.42 -13.90 12.16
C ARG A 61 -37.16 -13.03 12.00
N ARG A 62 -35.97 -13.62 12.05
CA ARG A 62 -34.69 -12.91 11.83
C ARG A 62 -34.59 -12.31 10.43
N LEU A 63 -35.23 -12.91 9.42
CA LEU A 63 -35.24 -12.38 8.04
C LEU A 63 -35.83 -10.96 7.93
N LYS A 64 -36.69 -10.55 8.88
CA LYS A 64 -37.21 -9.17 8.91
C LYS A 64 -36.13 -8.12 9.15
N ARG A 65 -35.00 -8.51 9.76
CA ARG A 65 -33.90 -7.62 10.14
C ARG A 65 -32.63 -7.87 9.34
N ILE A 66 -32.72 -8.63 8.24
CA ILE A 66 -31.58 -9.08 7.45
C ILE A 66 -30.75 -7.93 6.83
N HIS A 67 -31.35 -6.75 6.67
CA HIS A 67 -30.67 -5.57 6.17
C HIS A 67 -29.55 -5.08 7.10
N TYR A 68 -29.65 -5.32 8.41
CA TYR A 68 -28.56 -5.03 9.36
C TYR A 68 -27.37 -5.99 9.19
N ASP A 69 -27.64 -7.27 8.98
CA ASP A 69 -26.60 -8.27 8.75
C ASP A 69 -25.89 -8.01 7.40
N TRP A 70 -26.61 -7.53 6.38
CA TRP A 70 -26.03 -7.13 5.10
C TRP A 70 -25.16 -5.88 5.20
N LEU A 71 -25.52 -4.93 6.08
CA LEU A 71 -24.73 -3.73 6.33
C LEU A 71 -23.34 -4.07 6.87
N GLU A 72 -23.28 -5.00 7.84
CA GLU A 72 -22.02 -5.48 8.43
C GLU A 72 -21.14 -6.20 7.40
N ALA A 73 -21.72 -7.10 6.60
CA ALA A 73 -21.00 -7.83 5.56
C ALA A 73 -20.47 -6.91 4.43
N GLY A 74 -21.25 -5.89 4.04
CA GLY A 74 -20.81 -4.94 3.03
C GLY A 74 -19.71 -3.99 3.53
N GLU A 75 -19.72 -3.63 4.82
CA GLU A 75 -18.65 -2.81 5.43
C GLU A 75 -17.30 -3.54 5.38
N HIS A 76 -17.28 -4.85 5.65
CA HIS A 76 -16.07 -5.68 5.54
C HIS A 76 -15.51 -5.70 4.10
N THR A 77 -16.39 -5.81 3.12
CA THR A 77 -16.01 -5.80 1.69
C THR A 77 -15.42 -4.44 1.31
N GLN A 78 -16.04 -3.34 1.77
CA GLN A 78 -15.58 -1.98 1.48
C GLN A 78 -14.21 -1.68 2.13
N ARG A 79 -13.98 -2.16 3.37
CA ARG A 79 -12.66 -2.06 4.02
C ARG A 79 -11.58 -2.78 3.23
N THR A 80 -11.87 -3.96 2.72
CA THR A 80 -10.92 -4.76 1.92
C THR A 80 -10.55 -4.03 0.62
N VAL A 81 -11.54 -3.48 -0.09
CA VAL A 81 -11.31 -2.70 -1.32
C VAL A 81 -10.48 -1.43 -1.04
N ALA A 82 -10.74 -0.75 0.08
CA ALA A 82 -9.97 0.42 0.51
C ALA A 82 -8.51 0.06 0.82
N GLN A 83 -8.27 -1.03 1.54
CA GLN A 83 -6.91 -1.53 1.84
C GLN A 83 -6.13 -1.88 0.58
N LEU A 84 -6.76 -2.57 -0.38
CA LEU A 84 -6.14 -2.93 -1.65
C LEU A 84 -5.75 -1.69 -2.46
N SER A 85 -6.63 -0.69 -2.49
CA SER A 85 -6.39 0.59 -3.18
C SER A 85 -5.23 1.37 -2.54
N GLN A 86 -5.13 1.34 -1.21
CA GLN A 86 -4.05 1.96 -0.47
C GLN A 86 -2.70 1.29 -0.78
N GLN A 87 -2.67 -0.05 -0.81
CA GLN A 87 -1.46 -0.82 -1.11
C GLN A 87 -0.94 -0.58 -2.53
N LEU A 88 -1.83 -0.54 -3.53
CA LEU A 88 -1.45 -0.29 -4.91
C LEU A 88 -0.84 1.11 -5.08
N ARG A 89 -1.44 2.14 -4.45
CA ARG A 89 -0.90 3.51 -4.48
C ARG A 89 0.49 3.56 -3.89
N ARG A 90 0.68 2.95 -2.72
CA ARG A 90 1.98 2.89 -2.05
C ARG A 90 3.04 2.20 -2.93
N TYR A 91 2.69 1.09 -3.57
CA TYR A 91 3.60 0.40 -4.49
C TYR A 91 3.98 1.27 -5.71
N LEU A 92 3.03 2.00 -6.28
CA LEU A 92 3.30 2.92 -7.39
C LEU A 92 4.17 4.11 -6.98
N ASP A 93 3.90 4.69 -5.80
CA ASP A 93 4.69 5.78 -5.24
C ASP A 93 6.13 5.32 -4.96
N ASP A 94 6.30 4.11 -4.43
CA ASP A 94 7.59 3.48 -4.19
C ASP A 94 8.34 3.21 -5.52
N GLN A 95 7.64 2.77 -6.57
CA GLN A 95 8.25 2.55 -7.89
C GLN A 95 8.69 3.86 -8.55
N ALA A 96 7.86 4.92 -8.49
CA ALA A 96 8.21 6.23 -9.03
C ALA A 96 9.43 6.83 -8.32
N TYR A 97 9.53 6.62 -7.00
CA TYR A 97 10.70 7.01 -6.22
C TYR A 97 11.98 6.28 -6.67
N LEU A 98 11.92 4.96 -6.87
CA LEU A 98 13.06 4.16 -7.36
C LEU A 98 13.47 4.57 -8.78
N GLU A 99 12.51 4.90 -9.64
CA GLU A 99 12.78 5.32 -11.02
C GLU A 99 13.44 6.71 -11.06
N ASN A 100 12.95 7.65 -10.26
CA ASN A 100 13.57 8.97 -10.11
C ASN A 100 15.00 8.88 -9.54
N ARG A 101 15.20 8.00 -8.54
CA ARG A 101 16.53 7.72 -8.01
C ARG A 101 17.46 7.18 -9.10
N ARG A 102 16.99 6.22 -9.91
CA ARG A 102 17.77 5.68 -11.03
C ARG A 102 18.13 6.74 -12.06
N ILE A 103 17.22 7.66 -12.40
CA ILE A 103 17.52 8.78 -13.30
C ILE A 103 18.65 9.63 -12.73
N MET A 104 18.58 9.98 -11.45
CA MET A 104 19.64 10.73 -10.78
C MET A 104 20.96 9.96 -10.76
N ASP A 105 20.95 8.66 -10.46
CA ASP A 105 22.17 7.83 -10.44
C ASP A 105 22.83 7.78 -11.84
N VAL A 106 22.03 7.67 -12.90
CA VAL A 106 22.53 7.73 -14.29
C VAL A 106 23.13 9.09 -14.62
N LEU A 107 22.47 10.19 -14.22
CA LEU A 107 22.99 11.55 -14.43
C LEU A 107 24.32 11.76 -13.71
N HIS A 108 24.43 11.40 -12.43
CA HIS A 108 25.69 11.49 -11.68
C HIS A 108 26.77 10.59 -12.30
N GLY A 109 26.40 9.42 -12.81
CA GLY A 109 27.32 8.54 -13.53
C GLY A 109 27.85 9.16 -14.83
N ILE A 110 27.02 9.87 -15.59
CA ILE A 110 27.42 10.62 -16.78
C ILE A 110 28.32 11.80 -16.39
N GLU A 111 27.97 12.54 -15.34
CA GLU A 111 28.75 13.68 -14.85
C GLU A 111 30.15 13.25 -14.39
N ALA A 112 30.24 12.18 -13.59
CA ALA A 112 31.51 11.62 -13.13
C ALA A 112 32.39 11.15 -14.29
N LYS A 113 31.82 10.45 -15.28
CA LYS A 113 32.54 10.04 -16.50
C LYS A 113 33.00 11.24 -17.33
N SER A 114 32.18 12.28 -17.43
CA SER A 114 32.53 13.50 -18.17
C SER A 114 33.65 14.28 -17.48
N LEU A 115 33.60 14.39 -16.15
CA LEU A 115 34.67 15.01 -15.36
C LEU A 115 35.99 14.24 -15.47
N ALA A 116 35.95 12.90 -15.46
CA ALA A 116 37.13 12.07 -15.61
C ALA A 116 37.79 12.22 -17.00
N LEU A 117 37.00 12.49 -18.04
CA LEU A 117 37.47 12.71 -19.41
C LEU A 117 37.89 14.16 -19.70
N ARG A 118 37.73 15.08 -18.74
CA ARG A 118 38.05 16.51 -18.93
C ARG A 118 39.52 16.72 -19.28
N ASP A 119 40.41 16.00 -18.61
CA ASP A 119 41.86 16.16 -18.77
C ASP A 119 42.43 15.29 -19.92
N ASN A 120 41.65 14.30 -20.40
CA ASN A 120 41.98 13.43 -21.53
C ASN A 120 40.82 13.43 -22.54
N GLN A 121 40.59 14.58 -23.17
CA GLN A 121 39.53 14.70 -24.16
C GLN A 121 39.79 13.76 -25.35
N PRO A 122 38.81 12.92 -25.73
CA PRO A 122 38.95 12.05 -26.90
C PRO A 122 39.11 12.92 -28.16
N GLN A 123 40.14 12.63 -28.95
CA GLN A 123 40.36 13.27 -30.25
C GLN A 123 39.69 12.44 -31.36
N GLY A 124 38.89 13.10 -32.19
CA GLY A 124 38.13 12.47 -33.30
C GLY A 124 36.63 12.30 -32.99
N THR A 125 35.96 11.47 -33.79
CA THR A 125 34.53 11.14 -33.61
C THR A 125 34.35 10.24 -32.38
N PHE A 126 33.79 10.79 -31.30
CA PHE A 126 33.58 10.08 -30.03
C PHE A 126 32.29 9.25 -29.99
N SER A 127 31.25 9.73 -30.67
CA SER A 127 29.97 9.05 -30.81
C SER A 127 29.28 9.56 -32.06
N GLU A 128 28.63 8.67 -32.80
CA GLU A 128 27.70 9.03 -33.86
C GLU A 128 26.29 8.99 -33.28
N ILE A 129 25.45 9.96 -33.66
CA ILE A 129 24.04 9.98 -33.35
C ILE A 129 23.33 9.62 -34.64
N ASP A 130 22.47 8.60 -34.61
CA ASP A 130 21.64 8.26 -35.76
C ASP A 130 20.86 9.49 -36.22
N SER A 131 20.94 9.78 -37.54
CA SER A 131 20.36 10.90 -38.29
C SER A 131 19.42 11.84 -37.52
N SER A 132 19.70 13.16 -37.61
CA SER A 132 18.88 14.23 -37.01
C SER A 132 17.49 14.41 -37.65
N ALA A 133 17.11 13.58 -38.63
CA ALA A 133 15.82 13.64 -39.29
C ALA A 133 14.97 12.41 -38.93
N PRO A 134 13.70 12.59 -38.56
CA PRO A 134 12.78 11.46 -38.38
C PRO A 134 12.61 10.74 -39.72
N ASP A 135 12.60 9.41 -39.67
CA ASP A 135 12.31 8.60 -40.85
C ASP A 135 10.84 8.82 -41.27
N ILE A 136 10.63 9.28 -42.51
CA ILE A 136 9.31 9.64 -43.01
C ILE A 136 8.64 8.37 -43.54
N SER A 137 7.85 7.70 -42.70
CA SER A 137 7.04 6.55 -43.13
C SER A 137 5.68 7.01 -43.68
N LEU A 138 5.39 6.76 -44.95
CA LEU A 138 4.06 7.04 -45.51
C LEU A 138 3.05 5.97 -45.04
N PRO A 139 1.77 6.33 -44.80
CA PRO A 139 0.74 5.36 -44.46
C PRO A 139 0.59 4.22 -45.49
N MET A 140 0.92 4.49 -46.77
CA MET A 140 0.88 3.50 -47.86
C MET A 140 2.08 2.53 -47.87
N GLU A 141 3.15 2.84 -47.14
CA GLU A 141 4.33 1.98 -47.01
C GLU A 141 4.18 0.95 -45.88
N ARG A 142 3.11 1.08 -45.08
CA ARG A 142 2.80 0.11 -44.03
C ARG A 142 2.18 -1.13 -44.66
N PRO A 143 2.74 -2.33 -44.42
CA PRO A 143 2.10 -3.55 -44.88
C PRO A 143 0.69 -3.66 -44.28
N LEU A 144 -0.28 -4.16 -45.06
CA LEU A 144 -1.67 -4.37 -44.63
C LEU A 144 -1.78 -5.28 -43.39
N TYR A 145 -0.76 -6.10 -43.14
CA TYR A 145 -0.66 -6.98 -41.99
C TYR A 145 0.80 -7.12 -41.58
N SER A 146 1.10 -6.77 -40.32
CA SER A 146 2.36 -7.13 -39.65
C SER A 146 2.03 -8.11 -38.54
N PRO A 147 2.54 -9.37 -38.59
CA PRO A 147 2.35 -10.30 -37.50
C PRO A 147 2.90 -9.73 -36.20
N PRO A 148 2.19 -9.87 -35.07
CA PRO A 148 2.66 -9.35 -33.79
C PRO A 148 3.98 -10.01 -33.43
N ILE A 149 4.99 -9.19 -33.15
CA ILE A 149 6.29 -9.64 -32.64
C ILE A 149 6.00 -10.31 -31.30
N LYS A 150 6.16 -11.63 -31.21
CA LYS A 150 6.20 -12.32 -29.93
C LYS A 150 7.52 -11.91 -29.26
N PRO A 151 7.51 -11.14 -28.16
CA PRO A 151 8.74 -10.86 -27.45
C PRO A 151 9.29 -12.20 -26.96
N VAL A 152 10.44 -12.59 -27.51
CA VAL A 152 11.20 -13.71 -26.99
C VAL A 152 11.91 -13.16 -25.75
N PHE A 153 11.36 -13.43 -24.58
CA PHE A 153 12.08 -13.22 -23.34
C PHE A 153 13.27 -14.17 -23.37
N ASN A 154 14.47 -13.61 -23.50
CA ASN A 154 15.68 -14.39 -23.37
C ASN A 154 15.82 -14.73 -21.87
N ASP A 155 15.50 -15.97 -21.51
CA ASP A 155 15.62 -16.50 -20.13
C ASP A 155 17.09 -16.69 -19.70
N ALA A 156 18.01 -16.09 -20.44
CA ALA A 156 19.40 -15.98 -20.09
C ALA A 156 19.52 -15.12 -18.84
N ILE A 157 19.55 -15.79 -17.68
CA ILE A 157 20.09 -15.26 -16.44
C ILE A 157 21.52 -14.84 -16.75
N LEU A 158 21.73 -13.56 -17.04
CA LEU A 158 23.06 -12.98 -17.12
C LEU A 158 23.68 -13.18 -15.73
N PRO A 159 24.76 -13.97 -15.58
CA PRO A 159 25.49 -13.98 -14.32
C PRO A 159 26.02 -12.56 -14.14
N GLY A 160 25.34 -11.78 -13.29
CA GLY A 160 25.81 -10.45 -12.92
C GLY A 160 27.24 -10.59 -12.45
N GLU A 161 28.09 -9.63 -12.83
CA GLU A 161 29.49 -9.56 -12.41
C GLU A 161 29.56 -9.94 -10.94
N HIS A 162 30.22 -11.07 -10.65
CA HIS A 162 30.47 -11.53 -9.29
C HIS A 162 31.52 -10.63 -8.63
N ALA A 163 31.26 -9.32 -8.58
CA ALA A 163 31.59 -8.61 -7.37
C ALA A 163 30.81 -9.36 -6.28
N ALA A 164 31.49 -9.82 -5.25
CA ALA A 164 30.86 -10.38 -4.05
C ALA A 164 29.97 -9.28 -3.43
N LEU A 165 28.82 -9.05 -4.04
CA LEU A 165 27.74 -8.24 -3.52
C LEU A 165 27.37 -8.95 -2.23
N ASN A 166 27.61 -8.27 -1.12
CA ASN A 166 27.36 -8.81 0.19
C ASN A 166 25.85 -9.07 0.32
N THR A 167 25.44 -10.30 0.00
CA THR A 167 24.05 -10.74 0.03
C THR A 167 23.47 -10.69 1.43
N ASP A 168 24.32 -10.59 2.46
CA ASP A 168 23.92 -10.37 3.85
C ASP A 168 23.03 -9.13 4.00
N ILE A 169 23.21 -8.09 3.16
CA ILE A 169 22.37 -6.88 3.18
C ILE A 169 20.92 -7.19 2.74
N LEU A 170 20.72 -8.17 1.86
CA LEU A 170 19.39 -8.60 1.42
C LEU A 170 18.66 -9.42 2.50
N PHE A 171 19.42 -10.06 3.39
CA PHE A 171 18.94 -10.88 4.50
C PHE A 171 18.99 -10.17 5.86
N ASP A 172 19.49 -8.93 5.92
CA ASP A 172 19.44 -8.05 7.09
C ASP A 172 18.03 -7.47 7.29
N GLN A 173 17.01 -8.33 7.13
CA GLN A 173 15.67 -8.05 7.59
C GLN A 173 15.73 -8.09 9.11
N VAL A 174 15.71 -6.91 9.71
CA VAL A 174 15.54 -6.75 11.15
C VAL A 174 14.18 -7.33 11.54
N VAL A 175 14.15 -8.62 11.89
CA VAL A 175 12.94 -9.33 12.30
C VAL A 175 12.56 -8.85 13.69
N ILE A 176 11.56 -7.98 13.76
CA ILE A 176 11.00 -7.50 15.02
C ILE A 176 9.97 -8.52 15.50
N ASN A 177 10.24 -9.10 16.67
CA ASN A 177 9.30 -9.98 17.32
C ASN A 177 8.19 -9.15 18.00
N LYS A 178 7.07 -8.96 17.28
CA LYS A 178 5.88 -8.25 17.79
C LYS A 178 5.33 -8.85 19.09
N ASP A 179 5.42 -10.17 19.28
CA ASP A 179 4.91 -10.83 20.49
C ASP A 179 5.71 -10.46 21.74
N LYS A 180 7.03 -10.28 21.58
CA LYS A 180 7.91 -9.79 22.66
C LYS A 180 7.50 -8.37 23.07
N LEU A 181 7.29 -7.48 22.11
CA LEU A 181 6.88 -6.09 22.36
C LEU A 181 5.49 -6.02 23.03
N ALA A 182 4.52 -6.80 22.54
CA ALA A 182 3.20 -6.91 23.17
C ALA A 182 3.27 -7.51 24.59
N GLY A 183 4.25 -8.37 24.86
CA GLY A 183 4.55 -8.88 26.20
C GLY A 183 5.03 -7.78 27.16
N GLU A 184 5.90 -6.90 26.70
CA GLU A 184 6.41 -5.79 27.50
C GLU A 184 5.33 -4.73 27.80
N ILE A 185 4.44 -4.40 26.85
CA ILE A 185 3.26 -3.56 27.14
C ILE A 185 2.41 -4.18 28.24
N ARG A 186 2.11 -5.49 28.14
CA ARG A 186 1.29 -6.17 29.14
C ARG A 186 1.94 -6.18 30.53
N LYS A 187 3.25 -6.38 30.62
CA LYS A 187 3.98 -6.29 31.89
C LYS A 187 3.92 -4.88 32.47
N ALA A 188 4.09 -3.85 31.65
CA ALA A 188 3.98 -2.46 32.10
C ALA A 188 2.55 -2.12 32.59
N LEU A 189 1.53 -2.61 31.89
CA LEU A 189 0.11 -2.44 32.26
C LEU A 189 -0.32 -3.29 33.48
N GLN A 190 0.50 -4.23 33.95
CA GLN A 190 0.28 -4.90 35.24
C GLN A 190 0.66 -4.01 36.43
N LEU A 191 1.66 -3.15 36.25
CA LEU A 191 2.18 -2.25 37.30
C LEU A 191 1.42 -0.92 37.34
N ARG A 192 0.95 -0.42 36.19
CA ARG A 192 0.22 0.85 36.07
C ARG A 192 -1.03 0.69 35.21
N PRO A 193 -2.13 1.39 35.53
CA PRO A 193 -3.37 1.33 34.75
C PRO A 193 -3.26 1.97 33.35
N GLN A 194 -2.31 2.89 33.18
CA GLN A 194 -2.00 3.56 31.92
C GLN A 194 -0.48 3.76 31.80
N ILE A 195 0.05 3.66 30.58
CA ILE A 195 1.45 4.01 30.30
C ILE A 195 1.59 4.70 28.94
N MET A 196 2.42 5.73 28.89
CA MET A 196 2.72 6.44 27.64
C MET A 196 3.82 5.72 26.86
N LEU A 197 3.76 5.73 25.52
CA LEU A 197 4.82 5.14 24.70
C LEU A 197 6.19 5.76 24.96
N ALA A 198 6.25 7.06 25.23
CA ALA A 198 7.49 7.74 25.59
C ALA A 198 8.11 7.22 26.90
N GLU A 199 7.29 7.05 27.94
CA GLU A 199 7.74 6.45 29.20
C GLU A 199 8.17 4.99 29.00
N LEU A 200 7.45 4.24 28.17
CA LEU A 200 7.79 2.85 27.88
C LEU A 200 9.15 2.72 27.19
N ILE A 201 9.46 3.64 26.27
CA ILE A 201 10.75 3.69 25.56
C ILE A 201 11.91 4.16 26.46
N GLU A 202 11.63 4.97 27.49
CA GLU A 202 12.65 5.30 28.50
C GLU A 202 13.04 4.07 29.33
N HIS A 203 12.10 3.17 29.62
CA HIS A 203 12.36 1.95 30.39
C HIS A 203 12.86 0.79 29.50
N CYS A 204 12.48 0.79 28.22
CA CYS A 204 12.89 -0.18 27.20
C CYS A 204 13.42 0.58 25.97
N PRO A 205 14.71 0.95 25.96
CA PRO A 205 15.28 1.71 24.85
C PRO A 205 15.22 0.90 23.55
N LEU A 206 15.01 1.60 22.44
CA LEU A 206 14.90 1.00 21.11
C LEU A 206 16.24 0.38 20.69
N GLU A 207 16.28 -0.95 20.58
CA GLU A 207 17.46 -1.72 20.15
C GLU A 207 17.57 -1.75 18.62
N GLN A 208 16.42 -1.80 17.94
CA GLN A 208 16.31 -1.94 16.48
C GLN A 208 15.87 -0.63 15.79
N GLY A 209 15.84 0.47 16.55
CA GLY A 209 15.62 1.82 16.03
C GLY A 209 14.21 2.06 15.46
N LEU A 210 14.14 2.63 14.24
CA LEU A 210 12.87 3.06 13.63
C LEU A 210 11.91 1.90 13.37
N ALA A 211 12.45 0.74 13.00
CA ALA A 211 11.63 -0.41 12.66
C ALA A 211 10.84 -0.88 13.90
N GLU A 212 11.49 -0.90 15.07
CA GLU A 212 10.86 -1.24 16.36
C GLU A 212 9.80 -0.21 16.77
N LEU A 213 10.07 1.08 16.52
CA LEU A 213 9.09 2.15 16.73
C LEU A 213 7.83 1.99 15.85
N LEU A 214 8.00 1.58 14.59
CA LEU A 214 6.88 1.26 13.72
C LEU A 214 6.09 0.03 14.21
N ALA A 215 6.77 -0.96 14.80
CA ALA A 215 6.11 -2.09 15.42
C ALA A 215 5.29 -1.68 16.65
N TRP A 216 5.81 -0.78 17.50
CA TRP A 216 5.05 -0.19 18.62
C TRP A 216 3.80 0.56 18.15
N LEU A 217 3.90 1.34 17.09
CA LEU A 217 2.76 2.04 16.48
C LEU A 217 1.73 1.08 15.85
N SER A 218 2.19 0.02 15.18
CA SER A 218 1.33 -1.04 14.64
C SER A 218 0.53 -1.71 15.76
N LEU A 219 1.20 -2.09 16.86
CA LEU A 219 0.53 -2.66 18.03
C LEU A 219 -0.46 -1.67 18.65
N ALA A 220 -0.08 -0.39 18.71
CA ALA A 220 -0.98 0.64 19.23
C ALA A 220 -2.23 0.86 18.36
N SER A 221 -2.13 0.64 17.04
CA SER A 221 -3.27 0.75 16.14
C SER A 221 -4.18 -0.48 16.14
N GLU A 222 -3.67 -1.64 16.53
CA GLU A 222 -4.41 -2.91 16.57
C GLU A 222 -5.19 -3.09 17.89
N ASP A 223 -4.67 -2.55 19.00
CA ASP A 223 -5.34 -2.58 20.30
C ASP A 223 -6.45 -1.52 20.38
N HIS A 224 -7.63 -1.89 20.87
CA HIS A 224 -8.78 -0.98 20.97
C HIS A 224 -8.73 -0.09 22.22
N LYS A 225 -7.79 -0.36 23.13
CA LYS A 225 -7.66 0.32 24.43
C LYS A 225 -6.62 1.44 24.42
N THR A 226 -6.00 1.68 23.27
CA THR A 226 -5.03 2.75 23.08
C THR A 226 -5.71 4.06 22.75
N LEU A 227 -5.20 5.14 23.35
CA LEU A 227 -5.66 6.50 23.07
C LEU A 227 -4.54 7.26 22.38
N PHE A 228 -4.90 7.89 21.26
CA PHE A 228 -4.04 8.83 20.55
C PHE A 228 -4.47 10.24 20.92
N ASP A 229 -3.62 10.93 21.68
CA ASP A 229 -3.80 12.34 22.00
C ASP A 229 -3.08 13.17 20.92
N GLU A 230 -3.87 13.73 20.00
CA GLU A 230 -3.37 14.55 18.89
C GLU A 230 -2.99 15.98 19.32
N ILE A 231 -3.38 16.40 20.53
CA ILE A 231 -3.12 17.75 21.06
C ILE A 231 -1.69 17.81 21.61
N HIS A 232 -1.26 16.76 22.32
CA HIS A 232 0.08 16.67 22.89
C HIS A 232 1.02 15.88 21.97
N ARG A 233 2.22 16.42 21.72
CA ARG A 233 3.25 15.77 20.91
C ARG A 233 4.41 15.33 21.79
N ASP A 234 4.80 14.07 21.64
CA ASP A 234 5.97 13.52 22.30
C ASP A 234 7.12 13.41 21.28
N THR A 235 8.34 13.64 21.75
CA THR A 235 9.57 13.52 20.95
C THR A 235 10.36 12.34 21.45
N LEU A 236 10.61 11.37 20.58
CA LEU A 236 11.39 10.17 20.90
C LEU A 236 12.74 10.23 20.22
N HIS A 237 13.77 9.83 20.95
CA HIS A 237 15.15 9.80 20.48
C HIS A 237 15.65 8.35 20.44
N TRP A 238 16.31 7.97 19.36
CA TRP A 238 17.00 6.68 19.27
C TRP A 238 18.31 6.81 18.49
N THR A 239 19.19 5.83 18.64
CA THR A 239 20.41 5.74 17.85
C THR A 239 20.21 4.70 16.77
N ASP A 240 20.42 5.09 15.51
CA ASP A 240 20.35 4.18 14.37
C ASP A 240 21.53 3.20 14.37
N SER A 241 21.40 2.08 13.66
CA SER A 241 22.46 1.08 13.40
C SER A 241 23.81 1.66 12.96
N LYS A 242 23.81 2.87 12.38
CA LYS A 242 24.98 3.64 11.95
C LYS A 242 25.53 4.61 13.02
N GLY A 243 25.10 4.49 14.28
CA GLY A 243 25.54 5.34 15.40
C GLY A 243 25.01 6.78 15.36
N ARG A 244 24.05 7.08 14.47
CA ARG A 244 23.47 8.44 14.34
C ARG A 244 22.26 8.59 15.24
N GLN A 245 22.26 9.63 16.07
CA GLN A 245 21.10 10.06 16.84
C GLN A 245 20.00 10.53 15.87
N ARG A 246 18.80 9.98 16.03
CA ARG A 246 17.60 10.35 15.29
C ARG A 246 16.48 10.68 16.27
N SER A 247 15.59 11.56 15.86
CA SER A 247 14.41 11.94 16.62
C SER A 247 13.15 11.86 15.76
N VAL A 248 12.03 11.53 16.38
CA VAL A 248 10.71 11.55 15.75
C VAL A 248 9.72 12.29 16.64
N HIS A 249 8.84 13.06 16.02
CA HIS A 249 7.72 13.73 16.67
C HIS A 249 6.44 12.98 16.33
N LEU A 250 5.72 12.52 17.35
CA LEU A 250 4.48 11.78 17.18
C LEU A 250 3.42 12.25 18.19
N PRO A 251 2.12 12.13 17.86
CA PRO A 251 1.05 12.38 18.82
C PRO A 251 1.24 11.44 20.02
N ARG A 252 0.86 11.89 21.21
CA ARG A 252 1.03 11.10 22.42
C ARG A 252 0.19 9.82 22.34
N ILE A 253 0.85 8.67 22.54
CA ILE A 253 0.23 7.36 22.51
C ILE A 253 0.15 6.84 23.93
N ILE A 254 -1.06 6.55 24.40
CA ILE A 254 -1.34 6.05 25.74
C ILE A 254 -1.93 4.66 25.62
N PHE A 255 -1.28 3.69 26.26
CA PHE A 255 -1.82 2.34 26.41
C PHE A 255 -2.61 2.25 27.70
N ASN A 256 -3.84 1.74 27.64
CA ASN A 256 -4.68 1.49 28.81
C ASN A 256 -4.95 -0.02 28.96
N ARG A 257 -5.30 -0.41 30.19
CA ARG A 257 -5.59 -1.80 30.55
C ARG A 257 -6.93 -2.32 30.04
#